data_AF-A0A6B8JQ39-F1
#
_entry.id   AF-A0A6B8JQ39-F1
#
_cell.length_a   1.000
_cell.length_b   1.000
_cell.length_c   1.000
_cell.angle_alpha   90.00
_cell.angle_beta   90.00
_cell.angle_gamma   90.00
#
_symmetry.space_group_name_H-M   'P 1'
#
loop_
_entity.id
_entity.type
_entity.pdbx_description
1 polymer ?
#
loop_
_entity_poly.entity_id
_entity_poly.type
_entity_poly.pdbx_seq_one_letter_code
_entity_poly.pdbx_strand_id
1 'polypeptide(L)'
;MGKKNELPPRYTHDWIESLDQRTSLARAVRDRLQRLEADMGGGDSLSYQRRSLAKRAIFMEALIEQREAAIARGEDVDQGQLTQATNTLIGLLKTIGLDRRARDLTPAEYLRSRAS
;
A
#
# COMPACT_ATOMS: atom_id res chain seq x y z
N MET A 1 26.66 -0.06 -3.53
CA MET A 1 25.40 0.44 -4.10
C MET A 1 24.34 0.39 -3.01
N GLY A 2 23.91 1.54 -2.48
CA GLY A 2 23.01 1.60 -1.32
C GLY A 2 21.63 0.99 -1.59
N LYS A 3 21.05 0.41 -0.54
CA LYS A 3 19.74 -0.26 -0.43
C LYS A 3 18.57 0.65 -0.83
N LYS A 4 18.45 0.96 -2.11
CA LYS A 4 17.43 1.89 -2.64
C LYS A 4 16.01 1.33 -2.58
N ASN A 5 15.81 0.06 -2.25
CA ASN A 5 14.50 -0.61 -2.33
C ASN A 5 14.06 -1.27 -1.01
N GLU A 6 14.50 -0.74 0.12
CA GLU A 6 14.15 -1.29 1.44
C GLU A 6 13.25 -0.34 2.24
N LEU A 7 12.47 -0.92 3.15
CA LEU A 7 11.68 -0.20 4.14
C LEU A 7 12.63 0.64 5.02
N PRO A 8 12.19 1.80 5.52
CA PRO A 8 13.04 2.67 6.32
C PRO A 8 13.48 1.96 7.60
N PRO A 9 14.75 2.14 8.04
CA PRO A 9 15.29 1.45 9.22
C PRO A 9 14.66 1.92 10.54
N ARG A 10 13.98 3.07 10.53
CA ARG A 10 13.21 3.59 11.66
C ARG A 10 11.77 3.82 11.20
N TYR A 11 10.83 3.26 11.94
CA TYR A 11 9.41 3.49 11.68
C TYR A 11 9.03 4.93 12.00
N THR A 12 8.26 5.53 11.10
CA THR A 12 7.50 6.76 11.31
C THR A 12 6.07 6.56 10.80
N HIS A 13 5.09 7.26 11.36
CA HIS A 13 3.68 7.10 10.95
C HIS A 13 3.42 7.53 9.49
N ASP A 14 4.32 8.34 8.96
CA ASP A 14 4.41 8.87 7.60
C ASP A 14 5.47 8.13 6.76
N TRP A 15 5.70 6.83 7.03
CA TRP A 15 6.78 6.07 6.40
C TRP A 15 6.73 6.09 4.87
N ILE A 16 5.53 6.10 4.27
CA ILE A 16 5.36 6.15 2.81
C ILE A 16 5.84 7.50 2.29
N GLU A 17 5.50 8.57 3.00
CA GLU A 17 5.87 9.94 2.68
C GLU A 17 7.37 10.19 2.92
N SER A 18 7.97 9.54 3.92
CA SER A 18 9.38 9.69 4.30
C SER A 18 10.38 8.87 3.45
N LEU A 19 9.91 7.97 2.58
CA LEU A 19 10.76 7.27 1.62
C LEU A 19 11.41 8.24 0.60
N ASP A 20 12.64 7.94 0.16
CA ASP A 20 13.30 8.70 -0.92
C ASP A 20 12.51 8.54 -2.24
N GLN A 21 11.98 9.66 -2.73
CA GLN A 21 11.09 9.73 -3.91
C GLN A 21 11.70 9.30 -5.23
N ARG A 22 13.01 9.16 -5.25
CA ARG A 22 13.74 8.70 -6.43
C ARG A 22 13.80 7.17 -6.49
N THR A 23 13.40 6.47 -5.44
CA THR A 23 13.44 5.00 -5.36
C THR A 23 12.24 4.36 -6.05
N SER A 24 12.43 3.16 -6.58
CA SER A 24 11.32 2.39 -7.18
C SER A 24 10.32 1.95 -6.12
N LEU A 25 10.79 1.62 -4.90
CA LEU A 25 9.93 1.26 -3.78
C LEU A 25 8.97 2.41 -3.44
N ALA A 26 9.49 3.64 -3.25
CA ALA A 26 8.66 4.80 -2.90
C ALA A 26 7.54 5.05 -3.92
N ARG A 27 7.86 4.92 -5.21
CA ARG A 27 6.88 5.07 -6.30
C ARG A 27 5.84 3.95 -6.26
N ALA A 28 6.28 2.71 -6.12
CA ALA A 28 5.39 1.54 -6.08
C ALA A 28 4.41 1.60 -4.91
N VAL A 29 4.88 1.87 -3.69
CA VAL A 29 3.99 1.88 -2.51
C VAL A 29 2.99 3.03 -2.54
N ARG A 30 3.36 4.18 -3.11
CA ARG A 30 2.41 5.29 -3.32
C ARG A 30 1.36 4.98 -4.36
N ASP A 31 1.78 4.45 -5.50
CA ASP A 31 0.85 4.06 -6.57
C ASP A 31 -0.15 3.02 -6.06
N ARG A 32 0.34 2.00 -5.33
CA ARG A 32 -0.53 0.99 -4.70
C ARG A 32 -1.49 1.59 -3.68
N LEU A 33 -1.01 2.46 -2.78
CA LEU A 33 -1.88 3.14 -1.82
C LEU A 33 -2.96 3.95 -2.53
N GLN A 34 -2.58 4.74 -3.54
CA GLN A 34 -3.51 5.57 -4.29
C GLN A 34 -4.56 4.73 -5.03
N ARG A 35 -4.16 3.62 -5.64
CA ARG A 35 -5.09 2.67 -6.29
C ARG A 35 -6.05 2.05 -5.29
N LEU A 36 -5.52 1.57 -4.16
CA LEU A 36 -6.32 0.97 -3.11
C LEU A 36 -7.34 1.97 -2.53
N GLU A 37 -6.93 3.22 -2.29
CA GLU A 37 -7.84 4.27 -1.84
C GLU A 37 -8.87 4.63 -2.92
N ALA A 38 -8.47 4.68 -4.20
CA ALA A 38 -9.37 4.93 -5.32
C ALA A 38 -10.44 3.84 -5.47
N ASP A 39 -10.07 2.57 -5.30
CA ASP A 39 -11.01 1.45 -5.35
C ASP A 39 -11.99 1.45 -4.17
N MET A 40 -11.69 2.17 -3.10
CA MET A 40 -12.61 2.37 -1.98
C MET A 40 -13.46 3.66 -2.10
N GLY A 41 -13.43 4.35 -3.23
CA GLY A 41 -14.18 5.59 -3.48
C GLY A 41 -13.32 6.87 -3.47
N GLY A 42 -12.00 6.75 -3.26
CA GLY A 42 -11.05 7.86 -3.22
C GLY A 42 -10.65 8.28 -1.81
N GLY A 43 -9.41 8.70 -1.62
CA GLY A 43 -8.81 8.96 -0.29
C GLY A 43 -9.59 9.96 0.58
N ASP A 44 -10.19 10.97 -0.02
CA ASP A 44 -10.95 12.01 0.70
C ASP A 44 -12.31 11.52 1.22
N SER A 45 -12.89 10.49 0.61
CA SER A 45 -14.16 9.90 1.06
C SER A 45 -13.98 8.81 2.13
N LEU A 46 -12.72 8.46 2.46
CA LEU A 46 -12.44 7.39 3.41
C LEU A 46 -12.44 7.90 4.85
N SER A 47 -13.06 7.12 5.73
CA SER A 47 -12.89 7.32 7.17
C SER A 47 -11.42 7.13 7.58
N TYR A 48 -11.05 7.72 8.72
CA TYR A 48 -9.73 7.54 9.30
C TYR A 48 -9.33 6.06 9.41
N GLN A 49 -10.23 5.19 9.88
CA GLN A 49 -9.97 3.76 10.05
C GLN A 49 -9.62 3.09 8.70
N ARG A 50 -10.35 3.43 7.62
CA ARG A 50 -10.09 2.88 6.29
C ARG A 50 -8.73 3.32 5.75
N ARG A 51 -8.37 4.59 5.90
CA ARG A 51 -7.03 5.11 5.54
C ARG A 51 -5.93 4.42 6.34
N SER A 52 -6.17 4.22 7.63
CA SER A 52 -5.24 3.57 8.56
C SER A 52 -5.03 2.09 8.22
N LEU A 53 -6.08 1.38 7.80
CA LEU A 53 -6.01 -0.01 7.33
C LEU A 53 -5.32 -0.10 5.96
N ALA A 54 -5.61 0.81 5.03
CA ALA A 54 -4.97 0.86 3.72
C ALA A 54 -3.44 1.04 3.84
N LYS A 55 -2.99 2.00 4.65
CA LYS A 55 -1.55 2.19 4.92
C LYS A 55 -0.88 0.93 5.50
N ARG A 56 -1.58 0.17 6.35
CA ARG A 56 -1.08 -1.10 6.90
C ARG A 56 -1.05 -2.20 5.86
N ALA A 57 -2.04 -2.30 4.98
CA ALA A 57 -2.05 -3.26 3.89
C ALA A 57 -0.82 -3.06 2.99
N ILE A 58 -0.54 -1.82 2.58
CA ILE A 58 0.64 -1.48 1.78
C ILE A 58 1.96 -1.78 2.51
N PHE A 59 2.00 -1.54 3.83
CA PHE A 59 3.18 -1.91 4.62
C PHE A 59 3.39 -3.44 4.64
N MET A 60 2.32 -4.22 4.80
CA MET A 60 2.39 -5.67 4.77
C MET A 60 2.80 -6.20 3.39
N GLU A 61 2.33 -5.61 2.30
CA GLU A 61 2.80 -5.94 0.94
C GLU A 61 4.32 -5.72 0.81
N ALA A 62 4.82 -4.55 1.20
CA ALA A 62 6.25 -4.25 1.14
C ALA A 62 7.09 -5.20 2.02
N LEU A 63 6.57 -5.60 3.17
CA LEU A 63 7.19 -6.53 4.10
C LEU A 63 7.26 -7.97 3.54
N ILE A 64 6.21 -8.40 2.85
CA ILE A 64 6.12 -9.70 2.16
C ILE A 64 7.07 -9.71 0.96
N GLU A 65 7.04 -8.68 0.11
CA GLU A 65 7.92 -8.59 -1.06
C GLU A 65 9.41 -8.63 -0.70
N GLN A 66 9.80 -8.01 0.43
CA GLN A 66 11.18 -8.11 0.91
C GLN A 66 11.60 -9.54 1.27
N ARG A 67 10.70 -10.31 1.89
CA ARG A 67 10.92 -11.71 2.24
C ARG A 67 10.95 -12.59 1.00
N GLU A 68 10.03 -12.38 0.06
CA GLU A 68 10.01 -13.08 -1.22
C GLU A 68 11.30 -12.80 -2.03
N ALA A 69 11.77 -11.55 -2.03
CA ALA A 69 13.02 -11.19 -2.66
C ALA A 69 14.23 -11.85 -1.98
N ALA A 70 14.21 -12.02 -0.65
CA ALA A 70 15.24 -12.75 0.09
C ALA A 70 15.25 -14.24 -0.29
N ILE A 71 14.08 -14.89 -0.36
CA ILE A 71 13.92 -16.26 -0.85
C ILE A 71 14.49 -16.39 -2.28
N ALA A 72 14.18 -15.45 -3.18
CA ALA A 72 14.68 -15.47 -4.54
C ALA A 72 16.22 -15.35 -4.64
N ARG A 73 16.88 -14.76 -3.63
CA ARG A 73 18.34 -14.72 -3.51
C ARG A 73 18.94 -15.97 -2.84
N GLY A 74 18.11 -16.93 -2.45
CA GLY A 74 18.54 -18.13 -1.73
C GLY A 74 18.84 -17.90 -0.25
N GLU A 75 18.36 -16.79 0.32
CA GLU A 75 18.48 -16.51 1.75
C GLU A 75 17.47 -17.35 2.55
N ASP A 76 17.83 -17.74 3.77
CA ASP A 76 16.92 -18.41 4.67
C ASP A 76 15.88 -17.42 5.21
N VAL A 77 14.61 -17.76 5.03
CA VAL A 77 13.47 -16.94 5.44
C VAL A 77 12.54 -17.80 6.27
N ASP A 78 12.19 -17.30 7.45
CA ASP A 78 11.19 -17.91 8.31
C ASP A 78 9.82 -17.95 7.62
N GLN A 79 9.46 -19.15 7.16
CA GLN A 79 8.21 -19.43 6.45
C GLN A 79 6.98 -19.18 7.33
N GLY A 80 7.11 -19.36 8.65
CA GLY A 80 6.05 -19.06 9.61
C GLY A 80 5.75 -17.57 9.66
N GLN A 81 6.79 -16.73 9.75
CA GLN A 81 6.64 -15.27 9.70
C GLN A 81 6.06 -14.79 8.36
N LEU A 82 6.52 -15.35 7.24
CA LEU A 82 5.97 -15.01 5.93
C LEU A 82 4.48 -15.37 5.83
N THR A 83 4.11 -16.57 6.28
CA THR A 83 2.70 -17.02 6.31
C THR A 83 1.84 -16.11 7.18
N GLN A 84 2.31 -15.73 8.36
CA GLN A 84 1.60 -14.80 9.25
C GLN A 84 1.43 -13.41 8.63
N ALA A 85 2.45 -12.90 7.93
CA ALA A 85 2.37 -11.63 7.23
C ALA A 85 1.32 -11.67 6.12
N THR A 86 1.31 -12.73 5.31
CA THR A 86 0.32 -12.93 4.23
C THR A 86 -1.10 -13.06 4.78
N ASN A 87 -1.30 -13.83 5.86
CA ASN A 87 -2.62 -13.96 6.50
C ASN A 87 -3.10 -12.62 7.07
N THR A 88 -2.20 -11.83 7.65
CA THR A 88 -2.51 -10.48 8.13
C THR A 88 -2.95 -9.58 6.97
N LEU A 89 -2.22 -9.59 5.85
CA LEU A 89 -2.60 -8.84 4.64
C LEU A 89 -3.99 -9.25 4.14
N ILE A 90 -4.27 -10.55 4.03
CA ILE A 90 -5.59 -11.06 3.62
C ILE A 90 -6.69 -10.55 4.57
N GLY A 91 -6.46 -10.56 5.88
CA GLY A 91 -7.40 -10.04 6.87
C GLY A 91 -7.67 -8.54 6.71
N LEU A 92 -6.61 -7.75 6.49
CA LEU A 92 -6.72 -6.32 6.22
C LEU A 92 -7.56 -6.09 4.95
N LEU A 93 -7.21 -6.71 3.83
CA LEU A 93 -7.91 -6.55 2.55
C LEU A 93 -9.40 -6.93 2.66
N LYS A 94 -9.73 -8.03 3.34
CA LYS A 94 -11.13 -8.41 3.61
C LYS A 94 -11.87 -7.38 4.45
N THR A 95 -11.19 -6.71 5.38
CA THR A 95 -11.81 -5.69 6.25
C THR A 95 -12.12 -4.40 5.50
N ILE A 96 -11.23 -3.94 4.62
CA ILE A 96 -11.47 -2.74 3.79
C ILE A 96 -12.45 -3.01 2.64
N GLY A 97 -12.46 -4.25 2.12
CA GLY A 97 -13.32 -4.73 1.05
C GLY A 97 -12.54 -5.04 -0.23
N LEU A 98 -12.96 -6.09 -0.95
CA LEU A 98 -12.33 -6.51 -2.21
C LEU A 98 -13.02 -5.94 -3.45
N ASP A 99 -14.23 -5.39 -3.28
CA ASP A 99 -15.01 -4.83 -4.37
C ASP A 99 -14.64 -3.38 -4.64
N ARG A 100 -14.48 -3.06 -5.93
CA ARG A 100 -14.29 -1.68 -6.37
C ARG A 100 -15.57 -0.88 -6.19
N ARG A 101 -15.48 0.23 -5.44
CA ARG A 101 -16.57 1.17 -5.22
C ARG A 101 -16.41 2.36 -6.14
N ALA A 102 -17.47 2.66 -6.90
CA ALA A 102 -17.53 3.89 -7.67
C ALA A 102 -17.47 5.10 -6.73
N ARG A 103 -16.62 6.08 -7.05
CA ARG A 103 -16.63 7.37 -6.38
C ARG A 103 -17.86 8.14 -6.82
N ASP A 104 -18.67 8.56 -5.86
CA ASP A 104 -19.79 9.46 -6.14
C ASP A 104 -19.24 10.86 -6.45
N LEU A 105 -19.50 11.35 -7.66
CA LEU A 105 -19.01 12.64 -8.15
C LEU A 105 -20.17 13.60 -8.26
N THR A 106 -20.01 14.80 -7.70
CA THR A 106 -20.93 15.90 -7.99
C THR A 106 -20.85 16.27 -9.48
N PRO A 107 -21.91 16.85 -10.07
CA PRO A 107 -21.89 17.28 -11.48
C PRO A 107 -20.70 18.19 -11.82
N ALA A 108 -20.29 19.06 -10.89
CA ALA A 108 -19.13 19.94 -11.05
C ALA A 108 -17.80 19.17 -11.10
N GLU A 109 -17.65 18.10 -10.30
CA GLU A 109 -16.46 17.24 -10.34
C GLU A 109 -16.42 16.38 -11.61
N TYR A 110 -17.57 15.90 -12.07
CA TYR A 110 -17.69 15.15 -13.32
C TYR A 110 -17.27 15.97 -14.55
N LEU A 111 -17.66 17.24 -14.60
CA LEU A 111 -17.25 18.15 -15.68
C LEU A 111 -15.73 18.40 -15.68
N ARG A 112 -15.12 18.53 -14.49
CA ARG A 112 -13.66 18.70 -14.36
C ARG A 112 -12.89 17.46 -14.78
N SER A 113 -13.37 16.25 -14.46
CA SER A 113 -12.68 15.01 -14.79
C SER A 113 -12.68 14.67 -16.29
N ARG A 114 -13.56 15.28 -17.09
CA ARG A 114 -13.61 15.12 -18.56
C ARG A 114 -12.88 16.21 -19.35
N ALA A 115 -12.42 17.27 -18.69
CA ALA A 115 -11.78 18.42 -19.34
C ALA A 115 -10.24 18.28 -19.47
N SER A 116 -9.68 17.16 -19.03
CA SER A 116 -8.25 16.79 -19.05
C SER A 116 -8.00 15.60 -19.96
#